data_AF-A0A7X7VRF5-F1
#
_entry.id   AF-A0A7X7VRF5-F1
#
_cell.length_a   1.000
_cell.length_b   1.000
_cell.length_c   1.000
_cell.angle_alpha   90.00
_cell.angle_beta   90.00
_cell.angle_gamma   90.00
#
_symmetry.space_group_name_H-M   'P 1'
#
loop_
_entity.id
_entity.type
_entity.pdbx_description
1 polymer ?
#
loop_
_entity_poly.entity_id
_entity_poly.type
_entity_poly.pdbx_seq_one_letter_code
_entity_poly.pdbx_strand_id
1 'polypeptide(L)' 'MHFTELFIRRPVLSSVLGAFMLLLGLQAAFNLPLRQYPEVDETVVTITTVYPGAAPELIQ' A
#
# COMPACT_ATOMS: atom_id res chain seq x y z
N MET A 1 -6.19 -37.45 7.09
CA MET A 1 -6.84 -36.13 6.95
C MET A 1 -7.75 -35.91 8.16
N HIS A 2 -7.25 -35.34 9.26
CA HIS A 2 -8.00 -35.16 10.52
C HIS A 2 -8.04 -33.70 11.01
N PHE A 3 -7.49 -32.75 10.24
CA PHE A 3 -7.35 -31.35 10.67
C PHE A 3 -8.70 -30.72 10.98
N THR A 4 -9.69 -30.90 10.10
CA THR A 4 -11.04 -30.37 10.28
C THR A 4 -11.78 -30.99 11.47
N GLU A 5 -11.45 -32.23 11.85
CA GLU A 5 -12.12 -32.93 12.95
C GLU A 5 -11.79 -32.31 14.32
N LEU A 6 -10.58 -31.76 14.49
CA LEU A 6 -10.19 -31.03 15.70
C LEU A 6 -11.03 -29.75 15.89
N PHE A 7 -11.29 -29.02 14.79
CA PHE A 7 -12.11 -27.81 14.78
C PHE A 7 -13.59 -28.12 15.04
N ILE A 8 -14.11 -29.20 14.47
CA ILE A 8 -15.52 -29.62 14.66
C ILE A 8 -15.75 -30.16 16.06
N ARG A 9 -14.83 -30.96 16.61
CA ARG A 9 -14.99 -31.61 17.93
C ARG A 9 -14.87 -30.64 19.11
N ARG A 10 -14.21 -29.49 18.94
CA ARG A 10 -14.12 -28.41 19.94
C ARG A 10 -14.64 -27.09 19.36
N PRO A 11 -15.97 -26.86 19.39
CA PRO A 11 -16.58 -25.69 18.74
C PRO A 11 -16.06 -24.35 19.28
N VAL A 12 -15.59 -24.32 20.53
CA VAL A 12 -14.97 -23.13 21.13
C VAL A 12 -13.72 -22.69 20.37
N LEU A 13 -12.86 -23.61 19.93
CA LEU A 13 -11.64 -23.27 19.19
C LEU A 13 -11.97 -22.65 17.82
N SER A 14 -12.96 -23.21 17.13
CA SER A 14 -13.44 -22.70 15.84
C SER A 14 -14.01 -21.29 15.95
N SER A 15 -14.84 -21.04 16.97
CA SER A 15 -15.41 -19.71 17.21
C SER A 15 -14.33 -18.68 17.58
N VAL A 16 -13.35 -19.06 18.41
CA VAL A 16 -12.24 -18.17 18.78
C VAL A 16 -11.38 -17.85 17.56
N LEU A 17 -11.05 -18.83 16.72
CA LEU A 17 -10.25 -18.59 15.51
C LEU A 17 -10.98 -17.68 14.52
N GLY A 18 -12.29 -17.90 14.33
CA GLY A 18 -13.12 -17.04 13.49
C GLY A 18 -13.21 -15.61 14.04
N ALA A 19 -13.46 -15.46 15.35
CA ALA A 19 -13.47 -14.15 16.00
C ALA A 19 -12.09 -13.46 15.90
N PHE A 20 -11.00 -14.20 16.02
CA PHE A 20 -9.65 -13.68 15.90
C PHE A 20 -9.37 -13.18 14.46
N MET A 21 -9.77 -13.95 13.44
CA MET A 21 -9.69 -13.50 12.04
C MET A 21 -10.51 -12.23 11.79
N LEU A 22 -11.72 -12.13 12.36
CA LEU A 22 -12.54 -10.92 12.24
C LEU A 22 -11.89 -9.70 12.90
N LEU A 23 -11.32 -9.85 14.09
CA LEU A 23 -10.63 -8.76 14.79
C LEU A 23 -9.41 -8.26 14.01
N LEU A 24 -8.59 -9.19 13.50
CA LEU A 24 -7.43 -8.85 12.67
C LEU A 24 -7.84 -8.18 11.35
N GLY A 25 -8.88 -8.70 10.70
CA GLY A 25 -9.41 -8.11 9.47
C GLY A 25 -9.95 -6.69 9.69
N LEU A 26 -10.67 -6.48 10.80
CA LEU A 26 -11.18 -5.17 11.16
C LEU A 26 -10.04 -4.18 11.45
N GLN A 27 -9.02 -4.60 12.19
CA GLN A 27 -7.84 -3.78 12.46
C GLN A 27 -7.11 -3.40 11.17
N ALA A 28 -6.93 -4.35 10.24
CA ALA A 28 -6.29 -4.10 8.95
C ALA A 28 -7.09 -3.11 8.08
N ALA A 29 -8.42 -3.20 8.11
CA ALA A 29 -9.30 -2.28 7.39
C ALA A 29 -9.14 -0.83 7.85
N PHE A 30 -8.96 -0.60 9.16
CA PHE A 30 -8.73 0.75 9.69
C PHE A 30 -7.30 1.25 9.52
N ASN A 31 -6.31 0.36 9.49
CA ASN A 31 -4.91 0.72 9.31
C ASN A 31 -4.51 0.97 7.85
N LEU A 32 -5.39 0.68 6.89
CA LEU A 32 -5.08 0.86 5.48
C LEU A 32 -4.98 2.36 5.15
N PRO A 33 -3.81 2.89 4.75
CA PRO A 33 -3.67 4.30 4.43
C PRO A 33 -4.41 4.60 3.13
N LEU A 34 -5.49 5.36 3.23
CA LEU A 34 -6.23 5.88 2.09
C LEU A 34 -5.44 7.04 1.48
N ARG A 35 -4.65 6.76 0.44
CA ARG A 35 -3.99 7.80 -0.34
C ARG A 35 -4.97 8.32 -1.39
N GLN A 36 -5.39 9.58 -1.26
CA GLN A 36 -6.32 10.23 -2.19
C GLN A 36 -5.68 10.53 -3.56
N TYR A 37 -4.36 10.68 -3.56
CA TYR A 37 -3.55 10.79 -4.76
C TYR A 37 -2.41 9.77 -4.65
N PRO A 38 -2.20 8.89 -5.65
CA PRO A 38 -1.02 8.07 -5.69
C PRO A 38 0.21 8.98 -5.79
N GLU A 39 1.32 8.61 -5.15
CA GLU A 39 2.61 9.24 -5.42
C GLU A 39 2.95 8.92 -6.88
N VAL A 40 2.77 9.91 -7.75
CA VAL A 40 3.22 9.84 -9.13
C VAL A 40 4.68 10.21 -9.09
N ASP A 41 5.56 9.23 -9.27
CA ASP A 41 6.98 9.48 -9.51
C ASP A 41 7.13 10.14 -10.89
N GLU A 42 6.83 11.45 -10.96
CA GLU A 42 7.12 12.26 -12.13
C GLU A 42 8.64 12.33 -12.25
N THR A 43 9.19 11.50 -13.14
CA THR A 43 10.61 11.53 -13.49
C THR A 43 10.87 12.79 -14.32
N VAL A 44 10.92 13.95 -13.66
CA VAL A 44 11.23 15.22 -14.31
C VAL A 44 12.72 15.28 -14.54
N VAL A 45 13.15 14.99 -15.77
CA VAL A 45 14.54 15.20 -16.19
C VAL A 45 14.69 16.67 -16.57
N THR A 46 15.11 17.50 -15.61
CA THR A 46 15.44 18.91 -15.89
C THR A 46 16.80 18.98 -16.58
N ILE A 47 16.81 19.14 -17.90
CA ILE A 47 18.03 19.42 -18.66
C ILE A 47 18.33 20.91 -18.55
N THR A 48 19.34 21.27 -17.77
CA THR A 48 19.85 22.65 -17.71
C THR A 48 21.01 22.80 -18.68
N THR A 49 20.84 23.62 -19.72
CA THR A 49 21.92 23.96 -20.66
C THR A 49 22.36 25.39 -20.38
N VAL A 50 23.53 25.57 -19.77
CA VAL A 50 24.13 26.89 -19.57
C VAL A 50 25.10 27.16 -20.71
N TYR A 51 24.78 28.13 -21.57
CA TYR A 51 25.66 28.60 -22.63
C TYR A 51 26.19 30.02 -22.30
N PRO A 52 27.38 30.13 -21.68
CA PRO A 52 27.95 31.44 -21.36
C PRO A 52 28.44 32.11 -22.64
N GLY A 53 27.75 33.17 -23.08
CA GLY A 53 28.17 34.01 -24.20
C GLY A 53 27.14 34.27 -25.31
N ALA A 54 25.90 33.76 -25.21
CA ALA A 54 24.83 34.10 -26.15
C ALA A 54 23.93 35.22 -25.61
N ALA A 55 23.49 36.12 -26.49
CA ALA A 55 22.49 37.13 -26.17
C ALA A 55 21.16 36.45 -25.74
N PRO A 56 20.40 37.02 -24.79
CA PRO A 56 19.17 36.41 -24.27
C PRO A 56 18.09 36.14 -25.32
N GLU A 57 18.17 36.77 -26.50
CA GLU A 57 17.24 36.62 -27.63
C GLU A 57 17.26 35.21 -28.27
N LEU A 58 18.29 34.40 -28.04
CA LEU A 58 18.49 33.08 -28.68
C LEU A 58 18.10 31.89 -27.79
N ILE A 59 17.70 32.13 -26.55
CA ILE A 59 17.34 31.07 -25.59
C ILE A 59 15.81 30.99 -25.55
N GLN A 60 15.23 29.94 -26.14
CA GLN A 60 13.82 29.56 -25.99
C GLN A 60 13.69 28.05 -25.79
#